data_AF-F4PBI2-F1
#
_entry.id   AF-F4PBI2-F1
#
_cell.length_a   1.000
_cell.length_b   1.000
_cell.length_c   1.000
_cell.angle_alpha   90.00
_cell.angle_beta   90.00
_cell.angle_gamma   90.00
#
_symmetry.space_group_name_H-M   'P 1'
#
loop_
_entity.id
_entity.type
_entity.pdbx_description
1 polymer ?
#
loop_
_entity_poly.entity_id
_entity_poly.type
_entity_poly.pdbx_seq_one_letter_code
_entity_poly.pdbx_strand_id
1 'polypeptide(L)'
;MSMADGATGKQIWKSTDWSHTKQIESSEDDIKAVHIPSSILKCSSVARCLEFSTIDAIQHLNLHQRVLLGDECFEEWHFDFGFVIPNSTNSWDMEMQAAPPDQMLPAELMSGKLIIETRLMDETKVIHLTRTRVFYT
;
A
#
# COMPACT_ATOMS: atom_id res chain seq x y z
N MET A 1 -7.31 -0.59 -6.22
CA MET A 1 -7.04 -0.91 -4.80
C MET A 1 -8.23 -0.52 -3.94
N SER A 2 -8.62 -1.35 -2.99
CA SER A 2 -9.62 -1.04 -1.95
C SER A 2 -9.11 -1.40 -0.57
N MET A 3 -9.68 -0.76 0.44
CA MET A 3 -9.44 -1.04 1.86
C MET A 3 -10.77 -1.12 2.60
N ALA A 4 -10.87 -2.09 3.50
CA ALA A 4 -12.01 -2.35 4.35
C ALA A 4 -11.55 -2.60 5.78
N ASP A 5 -12.46 -2.41 6.73
CA ASP A 5 -12.27 -2.87 8.10
C ASP A 5 -12.12 -4.39 8.10
N GLY A 6 -11.01 -4.93 8.61
CA GLY A 6 -10.73 -6.37 8.57
C GLY A 6 -11.64 -7.21 9.46
N ALA A 7 -12.23 -6.63 10.51
CA ALA A 7 -13.16 -7.33 11.39
C ALA A 7 -14.58 -7.38 10.82
N THR A 8 -15.01 -6.33 10.11
CA THR A 8 -16.41 -6.20 9.65
C THR A 8 -16.59 -6.35 8.14
N GLY A 9 -15.51 -6.27 7.36
CA GLY A 9 -15.55 -6.24 5.89
C GLY A 9 -16.13 -4.94 5.31
N LYS A 10 -16.47 -3.95 6.15
CA LYS A 10 -17.03 -2.67 5.68
C LYS A 10 -15.97 -1.91 4.88
N GLN A 11 -16.24 -1.62 3.61
CA GLN A 11 -15.34 -0.82 2.79
C GLN A 11 -15.17 0.59 3.38
N ILE A 12 -13.92 1.00 3.55
CA ILE A 12 -13.53 2.32 4.08
C ILE A 12 -13.03 3.21 2.95
N TRP A 13 -12.32 2.64 1.99
CA TRP A 13 -11.66 3.41 0.95
C TRP A 13 -11.48 2.59 -0.34
N LYS A 14 -11.49 3.27 -1.48
CA LYS A 14 -11.24 2.66 -2.79
C LYS A 14 -10.64 3.68 -3.74
N SER A 15 -9.67 3.25 -4.56
CA SER A 15 -9.12 4.01 -5.66
C SER A 15 -8.82 3.12 -6.86
N THR A 16 -9.10 3.64 -8.05
CA THR A 16 -8.74 3.04 -9.34
C THR A 16 -7.37 3.50 -9.82
N ASP A 17 -6.85 4.61 -9.30
CA ASP A 17 -5.66 5.29 -9.77
C ASP A 17 -4.53 5.11 -8.74
N TRP A 18 -4.21 3.86 -8.40
CA TRP A 18 -3.22 3.55 -7.35
C TRP A 18 -1.82 3.27 -7.92
N SER A 19 -1.72 2.92 -9.20
CA SER A 19 -0.49 2.41 -9.86
C SER A 19 0.05 3.32 -10.96
N HIS A 20 -0.40 4.57 -11.09
CA HIS A 20 0.00 5.46 -12.19
C HIS A 20 1.42 6.04 -12.09
N THR A 21 2.27 5.55 -11.19
CA THR A 21 3.66 6.00 -11.05
C THR A 21 4.62 5.13 -11.89
N LYS A 22 5.74 5.73 -12.32
CA LYS A 22 6.69 5.10 -13.25
C LYS A 22 7.34 3.86 -12.62
N GLN A 23 7.73 2.91 -13.47
CA GLN A 23 8.19 1.59 -13.03
C GLN A 23 9.47 1.61 -12.17
N ILE A 24 10.35 2.62 -12.27
CA ILE A 24 11.71 2.52 -11.69
C ILE A 24 12.25 3.85 -11.12
N GLU A 25 11.78 5.03 -11.57
CA GLU A 25 12.30 6.32 -11.12
C GLU A 25 11.28 7.06 -10.25
N SER A 26 11.69 7.45 -9.04
CA SER A 26 10.88 8.29 -8.14
C SER A 26 11.67 9.55 -7.75
N SER A 27 11.28 10.68 -8.31
CA SER A 27 11.66 12.01 -7.83
C SER A 27 10.66 12.50 -6.77
N GLU A 28 10.95 13.60 -6.06
CA GLU A 28 9.96 14.20 -5.15
C GLU A 28 8.67 14.62 -5.89
N ASP A 29 8.79 14.99 -7.17
CA ASP A 29 7.66 15.36 -8.02
C ASP A 29 6.73 14.17 -8.33
N ASP A 30 7.19 12.94 -8.11
CA ASP A 30 6.41 11.71 -8.33
C ASP A 30 5.61 11.26 -7.09
N ILE A 31 5.67 12.01 -5.98
CA ILE A 31 4.92 11.67 -4.76
C ILE A 31 3.44 12.03 -4.93
N LYS A 32 2.60 11.00 -5.03
CA LYS A 32 1.15 11.18 -5.19
C LYS A 32 0.45 11.45 -3.86
N ALA A 33 -0.44 12.43 -3.81
CA ALA A 33 -1.33 12.62 -2.66
C ALA A 33 -2.49 11.60 -2.69
N VAL A 34 -2.79 11.00 -1.54
CA VAL A 34 -3.98 10.17 -1.33
C VAL A 34 -4.73 10.64 -0.08
N HIS A 35 -6.06 10.70 -0.18
CA HIS A 35 -6.93 11.03 0.94
C HIS A 35 -7.61 9.76 1.43
N ILE A 36 -7.42 9.44 2.71
CA ILE A 36 -7.95 8.24 3.36
C ILE A 36 -8.75 8.67 4.59
N PRO A 37 -9.96 8.13 4.83
CA PRO A 37 -10.71 8.43 6.05
C PRO A 37 -9.91 8.08 7.30
N SER A 38 -9.79 9.03 8.22
CA SER A 38 -9.15 8.85 9.53
C SER A 38 -9.77 7.71 10.36
N SER A 39 -11.02 7.32 10.07
CA SER A 39 -11.67 6.17 10.70
C SER A 39 -10.92 4.85 10.48
N ILE A 40 -10.06 4.74 9.46
CA ILE A 40 -9.23 3.56 9.22
C ILE A 40 -8.28 3.27 10.38
N LEU A 41 -7.83 4.30 11.10
CA LEU A 41 -6.91 4.18 12.24
C LEU A 41 -7.58 3.58 13.48
N LYS A 42 -8.90 3.40 13.45
CA LYS A 42 -9.68 2.78 14.54
C LYS A 42 -9.88 1.28 14.33
N CYS A 43 -9.55 0.76 13.15
CA CYS A 43 -9.69 -0.66 12.85
C CYS A 43 -8.58 -1.46 13.54
N SER A 44 -8.93 -2.63 14.09
CA SER A 44 -7.93 -3.56 14.63
C SER A 44 -7.08 -4.20 13.53
N SER A 45 -7.68 -4.37 12.34
CA SER A 45 -7.00 -4.75 11.12
C SER A 45 -7.65 -4.09 9.91
N VAL A 46 -6.87 -3.94 8.84
CA VAL A 46 -7.34 -3.42 7.55
C VAL A 46 -7.18 -4.52 6.52
N ALA A 47 -8.29 -4.92 5.90
CA ALA A 47 -8.28 -5.79 4.73
C ALA A 47 -8.08 -4.93 3.48
N ARG A 48 -7.11 -5.28 2.65
CA ARG A 48 -6.76 -4.58 1.42
C ARG A 48 -6.87 -5.51 0.24
N CYS A 49 -7.50 -5.06 -0.85
CA CYS A 49 -7.55 -5.79 -2.11
C CYS A 49 -6.84 -4.99 -3.21
N LEU A 50 -5.93 -5.65 -3.91
CA LEU A 50 -5.20 -5.12 -5.05
C LEU A 50 -5.63 -5.85 -6.32
N GLU A 51 -6.17 -5.13 -7.30
CA GLU A 51 -6.45 -5.67 -8.62
C GLU A 51 -5.35 -5.21 -9.57
N PHE A 52 -4.76 -6.16 -10.30
CA PHE A 52 -3.68 -5.88 -11.26
C PHE A 52 -3.72 -6.85 -12.44
N SER A 53 -3.14 -6.42 -13.55
CA SER A 53 -2.98 -7.21 -14.77
C SER A 53 -1.53 -7.18 -15.23
N THR A 54 -1.08 -8.27 -15.87
CA THR A 54 0.29 -8.40 -16.39
C THR A 54 0.25 -8.91 -17.83
N ILE A 55 1.21 -8.49 -18.65
CA ILE A 55 1.42 -9.05 -19.99
C ILE A 55 2.40 -10.21 -19.91
N ASP A 56 3.52 -10.00 -19.23
CA ASP A 56 4.55 -10.99 -19.01
C ASP A 56 4.31 -11.80 -17.74
N ALA A 57 4.90 -12.99 -17.67
CA ALA A 57 4.89 -13.81 -16.47
C ALA A 57 5.77 -13.15 -15.40
N ILE A 58 5.35 -13.24 -14.14
CA ILE A 58 6.16 -12.86 -12.98
C ILE A 58 6.47 -14.14 -12.21
N GLN A 59 7.75 -14.44 -12.00
CA GLN A 59 8.13 -15.71 -11.37
C GLN A 59 7.72 -15.74 -9.90
N HIS A 60 7.93 -14.63 -9.20
CA HIS A 60 7.59 -14.52 -7.79
C HIS A 60 7.22 -13.08 -7.41
N LEU A 61 5.95 -12.72 -7.63
CA LEU A 61 5.43 -11.41 -7.24
C LEU A 61 5.39 -11.29 -5.72
N ASN A 62 6.03 -10.24 -5.21
CA ASN A 62 5.96 -9.86 -3.81
C ASN A 62 5.91 -8.33 -3.67
N LEU A 63 5.39 -7.86 -2.52
CA LEU A 63 5.16 -6.45 -2.23
C LEU A 63 5.85 -6.10 -0.92
N HIS A 64 6.80 -5.16 -0.97
CA HIS A 64 7.39 -4.57 0.23
C HIS A 64 6.92 -3.13 0.35
N GLN A 65 6.40 -2.78 1.52
CA GLN A 65 5.86 -1.46 1.77
C GLN A 65 6.50 -0.87 3.02
N ARG A 66 7.01 0.36 2.90
CA ARG A 66 7.61 1.11 4.00
C ARG A 66 6.76 2.32 4.32
N VAL A 67 6.50 2.54 5.60
CA VAL A 67 5.78 3.70 6.11
C VAL A 67 6.78 4.67 6.73
N LEU A 68 6.90 5.84 6.11
CA LEU A 68 7.86 6.87 6.42
C LEU A 68 7.15 8.12 6.95
N LEU A 69 7.77 8.85 7.87
CA LEU A 69 7.31 10.10 8.49
C LEU A 69 8.59 10.93 8.66
N GLY A 70 8.83 11.83 7.70
CA GLY A 70 10.19 12.36 7.52
C GLY A 70 11.14 11.25 7.05
N ASP A 71 12.32 11.17 7.67
CA ASP A 71 13.38 10.23 7.30
C ASP A 71 13.31 8.89 8.07
N GLU A 72 12.44 8.80 9.07
CA GLU A 72 12.27 7.61 9.89
C GLU A 72 11.28 6.63 9.25
N CYS A 73 11.54 5.34 9.41
CA CYS A 73 10.69 4.24 8.94
C CYS A 73 10.14 3.51 10.17
N PHE A 74 8.83 3.57 10.38
CA PHE A 74 8.18 3.04 11.60
C PHE A 74 7.58 1.67 11.37
N GLU A 75 7.10 1.42 10.15
CA GLU A 75 6.51 0.15 9.77
C GLU A 75 7.02 -0.31 8.42
N GLU A 76 7.20 -1.62 8.32
CA GLU A 76 7.51 -2.29 7.07
C GLU A 76 6.64 -3.53 6.94
N TRP A 77 6.02 -3.67 5.77
CA TRP A 77 5.09 -4.75 5.47
C TRP A 77 5.60 -5.53 4.28
N HIS A 78 5.57 -6.86 4.39
CA HIS A 78 6.01 -7.78 3.36
C HIS A 78 4.86 -8.72 3.03
N PHE A 79 4.46 -8.76 1.76
CA PHE A 79 3.40 -9.65 1.28
C PHE A 79 3.90 -10.48 0.11
N ASP A 80 3.52 -11.75 0.12
CA ASP A 80 3.88 -12.74 -0.89
C ASP A 80 2.65 -13.10 -1.72
N PHE A 81 2.73 -12.93 -3.04
CA PHE A 81 1.68 -13.39 -3.96
C PHE A 81 2.10 -14.69 -4.67
N GLY A 82 3.37 -14.76 -5.08
CA GLY A 82 3.94 -15.90 -5.80
C GLY A 82 3.83 -15.73 -7.32
N PHE A 83 3.70 -16.86 -8.03
CA PHE A 83 3.73 -16.88 -9.49
C PHE A 83 2.52 -16.18 -10.12
N VAL A 84 2.76 -15.34 -11.14
CA VAL A 84 1.71 -14.68 -11.93
C VAL A 84 1.74 -15.17 -13.37
N ILE A 85 0.57 -15.64 -13.83
CA ILE A 85 0.36 -16.10 -15.20
C ILE A 85 0.42 -14.89 -16.16
N PRO A 86 1.12 -14.97 -17.31
CA PRO A 86 1.12 -13.90 -18.31
C PRO A 86 -0.29 -13.66 -18.87
N ASN A 87 -0.60 -12.42 -19.24
CA ASN A 87 -1.92 -12.00 -19.76
C ASN A 87 -3.09 -12.33 -18.81
N SER A 88 -2.85 -12.29 -17.51
CA SER A 88 -3.88 -12.52 -16.49
C SER A 88 -4.24 -11.24 -15.74
N THR A 89 -5.44 -11.23 -15.17
CA THR A 89 -5.90 -10.25 -14.19
C THR A 89 -6.14 -10.98 -12.88
N ASN A 90 -5.57 -10.46 -11.80
CA ASN A 90 -5.63 -11.07 -10.48
C ASN A 90 -6.14 -10.06 -9.45
N SER A 91 -6.79 -10.59 -8.43
CA SER A 91 -7.14 -9.89 -7.19
C SER A 91 -6.30 -10.46 -6.06
N TRP A 92 -5.62 -9.60 -5.33
CA TRP A 92 -4.76 -9.96 -4.20
C TRP A 92 -5.28 -9.33 -2.92
N ASP A 93 -5.83 -10.17 -2.06
CA ASP A 93 -6.27 -9.81 -0.73
C ASP A 93 -5.11 -9.93 0.27
N MET A 94 -4.94 -8.89 1.09
CA MET A 94 -3.91 -8.76 2.11
C MET A 94 -4.57 -8.24 3.39
N GLU A 95 -4.08 -8.68 4.55
CA GLU A 95 -4.53 -8.16 5.83
C GLU A 95 -3.36 -7.48 6.56
N MET A 96 -3.61 -6.29 7.09
CA MET A 96 -2.67 -5.51 7.87
C MET A 96 -3.20 -5.37 9.29
N GLN A 97 -2.43 -5.82 10.28
CA GLN A 97 -2.79 -5.65 11.68
C GLN A 97 -2.40 -4.25 12.16
N ALA A 98 -3.27 -3.60 12.92
CA ALA A 98 -2.94 -2.32 13.51
C ALA A 98 -1.87 -2.49 14.59
N ALA A 99 -1.01 -1.48 14.73
CA ALA A 99 -0.15 -1.38 15.89
C ALA A 99 -0.99 -1.26 17.19
N PRO A 100 -0.45 -1.65 18.34
CA PRO A 100 -1.08 -1.42 19.64
C PRO A 100 -1.51 0.05 19.81
N PRO A 101 -2.64 0.34 20.51
CA PRO A 101 -3.17 1.71 20.62
C PRO A 101 -2.21 2.74 21.22
N ASP A 102 -1.28 2.31 22.07
CA ASP A 102 -0.24 3.13 22.69
C ASP A 102 0.91 3.48 21.74
N GLN A 103 1.02 2.78 20.61
CA GLN A 103 2.02 3.00 19.55
C GLN A 103 1.43 3.72 18.33
N MET A 104 0.09 3.86 18.27
CA MET A 104 -0.60 4.56 17.19
C MET A 104 -0.49 6.07 17.34
N LEU A 105 0.08 6.72 16.32
CA LEU A 105 0.13 8.18 16.27
C LEU A 105 -1.26 8.76 15.92
N PRO A 106 -1.62 9.93 16.48
CA PRO A 106 -2.82 10.66 16.06
C PRO A 106 -2.78 11.04 14.57
N ALA A 107 -3.95 11.03 13.93
CA ALA A 107 -4.10 11.36 12.51
C ALA A 107 -3.52 12.73 12.18
N GLU A 108 -3.70 13.71 13.06
CA GLU A 108 -3.25 15.10 12.91
C GLU A 108 -1.72 15.22 12.87
N LEU A 109 -1.01 14.29 13.50
CA LEU A 109 0.45 14.28 13.47
C LEU A 109 1.00 13.63 12.19
N MET A 110 0.27 12.67 11.61
CA MET A 110 0.69 11.91 10.43
C MET A 110 0.20 12.51 9.11
N SER A 111 -0.98 13.12 9.09
CA SER A 111 -1.65 13.59 7.88
C SER A 111 -0.78 14.60 7.12
N GLY A 112 -0.50 14.31 5.85
CA GLY A 112 0.35 15.10 4.96
C GLY A 112 1.86 14.93 5.17
N LYS A 113 2.28 14.24 6.23
CA LYS A 113 3.70 13.97 6.53
C LYS A 113 4.10 12.53 6.26
N LEU A 114 3.14 11.62 6.31
CA LEU A 114 3.38 10.19 6.09
C LEU A 114 3.52 9.89 4.59
N ILE A 115 4.63 9.26 4.22
CA ILE A 115 4.89 8.72 2.88
C ILE A 115 4.87 7.19 2.95
N ILE A 116 4.05 6.57 2.12
CA ILE A 116 4.07 5.13 1.89
C ILE A 116 4.88 4.88 0.63
N GLU A 117 5.98 4.15 0.77
CA GLU A 117 6.74 3.63 -0.35
C GLU A 117 6.31 2.17 -0.60
N THR A 118 5.82 1.87 -1.79
CA THR A 118 5.39 0.53 -2.18
C THR A 118 6.27 0.03 -3.32
N ARG A 119 6.94 -1.10 -3.11
CA ARG A 119 7.73 -1.81 -4.10
C ARG A 119 7.03 -3.11 -4.47
N LEU A 120 6.71 -3.28 -5.75
CA LEU A 120 6.40 -4.60 -6.30
C LEU A 120 7.67 -5.16 -6.91
N MET A 121 7.94 -6.42 -6.61
CA MET A 121 9.15 -7.10 -7.06
C MET A 121 8.81 -8.45 -7.70
N ASP A 122 9.66 -8.83 -8.65
CA ASP A 122 9.79 -10.21 -9.11
C ASP A 122 11.05 -10.78 -8.44
N GLU A 123 10.86 -11.71 -7.51
CA GLU A 123 11.90 -12.18 -6.58
C GLU A 123 12.56 -10.98 -5.85
N THR A 124 13.75 -10.55 -6.28
CA THR A 124 14.51 -9.43 -5.69
C THR A 124 14.51 -8.18 -6.56
N LYS A 125 14.00 -8.26 -7.78
CA LYS A 125 14.04 -7.16 -8.76
C LYS A 125 12.80 -6.29 -8.60
N VAL A 126 12.99 -5.00 -8.29
CA VAL A 126 11.91 -4.01 -8.30
C VAL A 126 11.41 -3.83 -9.73
N ILE A 127 10.12 -4.10 -9.94
CA ILE A 127 9.43 -3.93 -11.22
C ILE A 127 8.48 -2.73 -11.21
N HIS A 128 8.10 -2.28 -10.02
CA HIS A 128 7.29 -1.08 -9.83
C HIS A 128 7.57 -0.45 -8.47
N LEU A 129 7.68 0.88 -8.42
CA LEU A 129 7.90 1.65 -7.22
C LEU A 129 6.92 2.81 -7.19
N THR A 130 6.16 2.95 -6.11
CA THR A 130 5.29 4.10 -5.88
C THR A 130 5.60 4.77 -4.56
N ARG A 131 5.43 6.08 -4.51
CA ARG A 131 5.47 6.87 -3.28
C ARG A 131 4.20 7.66 -3.15
N THR A 132 3.52 7.49 -2.02
CA THR A 132 2.22 8.11 -1.79
C THR A 132 2.23 8.88 -0.48
N ARG A 133 1.93 10.17 -0.53
CA ARG A 133 1.69 11.02 0.64
C ARG A 133 0.25 10.84 1.11
N VAL A 134 0.09 10.42 2.36
CA VAL A 134 -1.22 10.14 2.95
C VAL A 134 -1.74 11.37 3.67
N PHE A 135 -2.98 11.74 3.36
CA PHE A 135 -3.77 12.71 4.09
C PHE A 135 -4.95 11.99 4.74
N TYR A 136 -4.99 12.00 6.06
CA TYR A 136 -6.16 11.53 6.81
C TYR A 136 -7.23 12.63 6.81
N THR A 137 -8.44 12.30 6.37
CA THR A 137 -9.60 13.20 6.29
C THR A 137 -10.78 12.73 7.13
#